data_AF-A0A969DP67-F1
#
_entry.id   AF-A0A969DP67-F1
#
_cell.length_a   1.000
_cell.length_b   1.000
_cell.length_c   1.000
_cell.angle_alpha   90.00
_cell.angle_beta   90.00
_cell.angle_gamma   90.00
#
_symmetry.space_group_name_H-M   'P 1'
#
loop_
_entity.id
_entity.type
_entity.pdbx_description
1 polymer ?
#
loop_
_entity_poly.entity_id
_entity_poly.type
_entity_poly.pdbx_seq_one_letter_code
_entity_poly.pdbx_strand_id
1 'polypeptide(L)'
;TCRRIAADANAVQAQRGWRAVRGGEFLINRNHTQVGHFHLFRRLWQSLKPVMPQLRVLAISCPDHPDLLEYLRSLYQLISPLACDLIWQTDGRPMSGDLGKGATRATVKLAHKVLQAGLPGYVQLAGGTNHHTIAKLQAAGLLHPRFMTTHSNAPDSMATPHIAGVAYGSFARKILVQVQTTLEAQPAAVEIEAHTQLLYQALILALGLVSQLKPQLIPDLESLSRQARVRGGALV
;
A
#
# COMPACT_ATOMS: atom_id res chain seq x y z
N THR A 1 13.93 -17.99 -19.66
CA THR A 1 12.98 -18.49 -18.64
C THR A 1 12.19 -17.38 -17.96
N CYS A 2 12.81 -16.27 -17.54
CA CYS A 2 12.12 -15.09 -16.95
C CYS A 2 11.15 -14.32 -17.87
N ARG A 3 11.31 -14.39 -19.20
CA ARG A 3 10.35 -13.76 -20.14
C ARG A 3 9.04 -14.53 -20.30
N ARG A 4 9.03 -15.85 -20.04
CA ARG A 4 7.80 -16.66 -20.12
C ARG A 4 6.84 -16.39 -18.95
N ILE A 5 7.37 -16.26 -17.72
CA ILE A 5 6.55 -16.00 -16.52
C ILE A 5 5.86 -14.62 -16.58
N ALA A 6 6.52 -13.59 -17.11
CA ALA A 6 5.93 -12.26 -17.31
C ALA A 6 4.92 -12.23 -18.47
N ALA A 7 5.16 -13.01 -19.53
CA ALA A 7 4.23 -13.12 -20.66
C ALA A 7 2.96 -13.90 -20.27
N ASP A 8 3.10 -14.98 -19.49
CA ASP A 8 1.97 -15.76 -18.98
C ASP A 8 1.16 -14.95 -17.95
N ALA A 9 1.81 -14.15 -17.10
CA ALA A 9 1.12 -13.24 -16.19
C ALA A 9 0.36 -12.10 -16.92
N ASN A 10 0.94 -11.53 -17.98
CA ASN A 10 0.31 -10.50 -18.81
C ASN A 10 -0.88 -11.05 -19.62
N ALA A 11 -0.78 -12.29 -20.12
CA ALA A 11 -1.87 -12.96 -20.84
C ALA A 11 -3.08 -13.24 -19.92
N VAL A 12 -2.85 -13.45 -18.62
CA VAL A 12 -3.92 -13.69 -17.63
C VAL A 12 -4.43 -12.37 -17.00
N GLN A 13 -3.63 -11.30 -17.00
CA GLN A 13 -3.96 -10.00 -16.43
C GLN A 13 -5.13 -9.29 -17.11
N ALA A 14 -5.40 -9.60 -18.39
CA ALA A 14 -6.43 -8.93 -19.17
C ALA A 14 -7.89 -9.29 -18.76
N GLN A 15 -8.10 -10.27 -17.85
CA GLN A 15 -9.46 -10.75 -17.58
C GLN A 15 -9.88 -10.99 -16.12
N ARG A 16 -9.04 -10.85 -15.08
CA ARG A 16 -9.48 -11.20 -13.71
C ARG A 16 -8.87 -10.28 -12.66
N GLY A 17 -9.70 -9.76 -11.75
CA GLY A 17 -9.38 -8.70 -10.78
C GLY A 17 -8.36 -9.08 -9.69
N TRP A 18 -7.13 -9.30 -10.11
CA TRP A 18 -5.94 -9.45 -9.29
C TRP A 18 -4.74 -8.89 -10.04
N ARG A 19 -3.66 -8.58 -9.32
CA ARG A 19 -2.43 -8.06 -9.94
C ARG A 19 -1.23 -8.79 -9.35
N ALA A 20 -0.51 -9.54 -10.19
CA ALA A 20 0.83 -9.98 -9.84
C ALA A 20 1.75 -8.76 -9.87
N VAL A 21 2.45 -8.53 -8.76
CA VAL A 21 3.52 -7.53 -8.68
C VAL A 21 4.85 -8.29 -8.82
N ARG A 22 5.80 -7.74 -9.57
CA ARG A 22 7.10 -8.41 -9.83
C ARG A 22 7.72 -8.83 -8.49
N GLY A 23 8.23 -10.06 -8.39
CA GLY A 23 8.98 -10.51 -7.20
C GLY A 23 8.23 -11.45 -6.23
N GLY A 24 7.10 -12.03 -6.64
CA GLY A 24 6.36 -13.01 -5.82
C GLY A 24 5.29 -12.37 -4.92
N GLU A 25 4.86 -11.15 -5.22
CA GLU A 25 3.81 -10.45 -4.48
C GLU A 25 2.47 -10.60 -5.20
N PHE A 26 1.42 -10.94 -4.45
CA PHE A 26 0.08 -11.14 -5.00
C PHE A 26 -0.97 -10.32 -4.26
N LEU A 27 -1.73 -9.52 -5.01
CA LEU A 27 -2.81 -8.69 -4.48
C LEU A 27 -4.17 -9.16 -4.98
N ILE A 28 -5.05 -9.48 -4.03
CA ILE A 28 -6.47 -9.77 -4.28
C ILE A 28 -7.28 -8.52 -3.99
N ASN A 29 -7.97 -8.01 -5.01
CA ASN A 29 -8.74 -6.78 -4.90
C ASN A 29 -10.11 -7.01 -4.25
N ARG A 30 -10.71 -5.90 -3.77
CA ARG A 30 -12.03 -5.86 -3.11
C ARG A 30 -13.17 -6.57 -3.84
N ASN A 31 -13.11 -6.69 -5.17
CA ASN A 31 -14.20 -7.31 -5.93
C ASN A 31 -14.30 -8.81 -5.63
N HIS A 32 -13.23 -9.43 -5.13
CA HIS A 32 -13.18 -10.84 -4.79
C HIS A 32 -13.30 -11.11 -3.28
N THR A 33 -13.28 -10.07 -2.45
CA THR A 33 -13.05 -10.14 -1.00
C THR A 33 -14.06 -9.30 -0.22
N GLN A 34 -15.18 -8.95 -0.85
CA GLN A 34 -16.33 -8.40 -0.15
C GLN A 34 -17.11 -9.55 0.53
N VAL A 35 -17.73 -9.26 1.68
CA VAL A 35 -18.66 -10.19 2.33
C VAL A 35 -19.70 -10.64 1.31
N GLY A 36 -19.96 -11.96 1.28
CA GLY A 36 -20.80 -12.61 0.26
C GLY A 36 -20.04 -13.15 -0.96
N HIS A 37 -18.77 -12.78 -1.17
CA HIS A 37 -17.97 -13.22 -2.33
C HIS A 37 -17.02 -14.40 -2.03
N PHE A 38 -17.28 -15.18 -0.97
CA PHE A 38 -16.43 -16.31 -0.57
C PHE A 38 -16.13 -17.29 -1.73
N HIS A 39 -17.15 -17.62 -2.54
CA HIS A 39 -16.98 -18.51 -3.69
C HIS A 39 -16.06 -17.93 -4.77
N LEU A 40 -16.13 -16.62 -5.02
CA LEU A 40 -15.25 -15.94 -5.97
C LEU A 40 -13.80 -15.95 -5.47
N PHE A 41 -13.61 -15.66 -4.18
CA PHE A 41 -12.30 -15.78 -3.53
C PHE A 41 -11.74 -17.19 -3.65
N ARG A 42 -12.53 -18.22 -3.31
CA ARG A 42 -12.11 -19.63 -3.36
C ARG A 42 -11.70 -20.04 -4.76
N ARG A 43 -12.47 -19.65 -5.78
CA ARG A 43 -12.14 -19.93 -7.18
C ARG A 43 -10.83 -19.24 -7.59
N LEU A 44 -10.65 -17.99 -7.19
CA LEU A 44 -9.41 -17.25 -7.43
C LEU A 44 -8.23 -17.96 -6.73
N TRP A 45 -8.35 -18.25 -5.44
CA TRP A 45 -7.33 -18.93 -4.66
C TRP A 45 -6.89 -20.25 -5.29
N GLN A 46 -7.84 -21.08 -5.75
CA GLN A 46 -7.54 -22.32 -6.46
C GLN A 46 -6.74 -22.11 -7.75
N SER A 47 -7.01 -21.03 -8.48
CA SER A 47 -6.27 -20.69 -9.70
C SER A 47 -4.82 -20.25 -9.43
N LEU A 48 -4.50 -19.86 -8.18
CA LEU A 48 -3.15 -19.45 -7.80
C LEU A 48 -2.23 -20.61 -7.42
N LYS A 49 -2.76 -21.84 -7.28
CA LYS A 49 -1.97 -23.04 -6.93
C LYS A 49 -0.64 -23.16 -7.71
N PRO A 50 -0.58 -22.92 -9.03
CA PRO A 50 0.68 -23.05 -9.78
C PRO A 50 1.76 -22.05 -9.37
N VAL A 51 1.38 -20.89 -8.85
CA VAL A 51 2.29 -19.80 -8.49
C VAL A 51 2.51 -19.66 -6.99
N MET A 52 1.73 -20.35 -6.15
CA MET A 52 1.82 -20.32 -4.68
C MET A 52 3.25 -20.54 -4.14
N PRO A 53 4.05 -21.50 -4.64
CA PRO A 53 5.40 -21.72 -4.12
C PRO A 53 6.37 -20.54 -4.33
N GLN A 54 6.02 -19.62 -5.24
CA GLN A 54 6.82 -18.42 -5.54
C GLN A 54 6.30 -17.20 -4.79
N LEU A 55 5.17 -17.31 -4.09
CA LEU A 55 4.58 -16.19 -3.34
C LEU A 55 5.41 -15.91 -2.09
N ARG A 56 5.78 -14.64 -1.92
CA ARG A 56 6.44 -14.10 -0.72
C ARG A 56 5.46 -13.30 0.13
N VAL A 57 4.49 -12.65 -0.50
CA VAL A 57 3.47 -11.86 0.19
C VAL A 57 2.12 -12.05 -0.49
N LEU A 58 1.09 -12.30 0.31
CA LEU A 58 -0.32 -12.26 -0.09
C LEU A 58 -1.00 -11.05 0.57
N ALA A 59 -1.45 -10.11 -0.24
CA ALA A 59 -2.25 -8.97 0.21
C ALA A 59 -3.72 -9.18 -0.16
N ILE A 60 -4.60 -9.11 0.84
CA ILE A 60 -6.05 -9.26 0.69
C ILE A 60 -6.73 -7.94 1.06
N SER A 61 -7.32 -7.28 0.08
CA SER A 61 -8.06 -6.02 0.26
C SER A 61 -9.46 -6.26 0.78
N CYS A 62 -9.87 -5.63 1.87
CA CYS A 62 -11.15 -5.91 2.51
C CYS A 62 -11.91 -4.61 2.81
N PRO A 63 -13.08 -4.37 2.19
CA PRO A 63 -13.92 -3.22 2.54
C PRO A 63 -14.62 -3.40 3.89
N ASP A 64 -15.07 -2.31 4.52
CA ASP A 64 -15.85 -2.42 5.75
C ASP A 64 -17.21 -3.07 5.47
N HIS A 65 -17.64 -3.92 6.40
CA HIS A 65 -18.92 -4.62 6.38
C HIS A 65 -19.26 -5.08 7.82
N PRO A 66 -20.53 -5.15 8.24
CA PRO A 66 -20.92 -5.71 9.54
C PRO A 66 -20.23 -7.07 9.83
N ASP A 67 -20.38 -8.03 8.92
CA ASP A 67 -19.84 -9.40 9.08
C ASP A 67 -18.39 -9.57 8.63
N LEU A 68 -17.65 -8.47 8.47
CA LEU A 68 -16.28 -8.50 7.97
C LEU A 68 -15.39 -9.47 8.76
N LEU A 69 -15.45 -9.46 10.09
CA LEU A 69 -14.51 -10.23 10.91
C LEU A 69 -14.71 -11.74 10.76
N GLU A 70 -15.96 -12.19 10.70
CA GLU A 70 -16.29 -13.59 10.43
C GLU A 70 -15.84 -13.98 9.01
N TYR A 71 -16.08 -13.10 8.04
CA TYR A 71 -15.63 -13.32 6.68
C TYR A 71 -14.10 -13.44 6.59
N LEU A 72 -13.32 -12.55 7.22
CA LEU A 72 -11.86 -12.65 7.23
C LEU A 72 -11.36 -13.94 7.90
N ARG A 73 -12.03 -14.42 8.95
CA ARG A 73 -11.72 -15.72 9.56
C ARG A 73 -11.94 -16.86 8.56
N SER A 74 -13.04 -16.85 7.83
CA SER A 74 -13.30 -17.86 6.79
C SER A 74 -12.26 -17.82 5.67
N LEU A 75 -11.82 -16.63 5.25
CA LEU A 75 -10.75 -16.47 4.26
C LEU A 75 -9.45 -17.05 4.79
N TYR A 76 -9.09 -16.73 6.04
CA TYR A 76 -7.89 -17.23 6.68
C TYR A 76 -7.88 -18.76 6.77
N GLN A 77 -9.00 -19.36 7.20
CA GLN A 77 -9.14 -20.82 7.26
C GLN A 77 -8.95 -21.49 5.90
N LEU A 78 -9.40 -20.85 4.82
CA LEU A 78 -9.26 -21.38 3.46
C LEU A 78 -7.82 -21.31 2.92
N ILE A 79 -7.07 -20.27 3.29
CA ILE A 79 -5.70 -20.04 2.78
C ILE A 79 -4.62 -20.64 3.68
N SER A 80 -4.97 -21.04 4.90
CA SER A 80 -4.03 -21.60 5.88
C SER A 80 -3.80 -23.11 5.65
N PRO A 81 -2.57 -23.62 5.86
CA PRO A 81 -1.34 -22.89 6.17
C PRO A 81 -0.81 -22.13 4.95
N LEU A 82 -0.33 -20.91 5.18
CA LEU A 82 0.27 -20.06 4.16
C LEU A 82 1.79 -20.07 4.32
N ALA A 83 2.53 -20.31 3.22
CA ALA A 83 3.99 -20.34 3.22
C ALA A 83 4.62 -18.93 3.11
N CYS A 84 3.81 -17.88 3.08
CA CYS A 84 4.21 -16.51 2.79
C CYS A 84 3.53 -15.52 3.73
N ASP A 85 4.02 -14.28 3.76
CA ASP A 85 3.47 -13.25 4.64
C ASP A 85 2.07 -12.82 4.18
N LEU A 86 1.16 -12.64 5.14
CA LEU A 86 -0.21 -12.19 4.89
C LEU A 86 -0.37 -10.72 5.28
N ILE A 87 -0.95 -9.92 4.39
CA ILE A 87 -1.32 -8.53 4.64
C ILE A 87 -2.83 -8.37 4.44
N TRP A 88 -3.54 -7.99 5.50
CA TRP A 88 -4.91 -7.51 5.46
C TRP A 88 -4.91 -6.02 5.10
N GLN A 89 -5.31 -5.71 3.87
CA GLN A 89 -5.44 -4.33 3.39
C GLN A 89 -6.82 -3.81 3.72
N THR A 90 -6.93 -2.90 4.69
CA THR A 90 -8.22 -2.35 5.12
C THR A 90 -8.66 -1.24 4.17
N ASP A 91 -9.43 -1.58 3.14
CA ASP A 91 -9.88 -0.66 2.08
C ASP A 91 -11.12 0.13 2.53
N GLY A 92 -10.89 1.21 3.27
CA GLY A 92 -11.94 1.93 3.99
C GLY A 92 -13.01 2.61 3.13
N ARG A 93 -12.76 2.81 1.81
CA ARG A 93 -13.74 3.36 0.86
C ARG A 93 -13.42 3.02 -0.60
N PRO A 94 -14.44 2.89 -1.46
CA PRO A 94 -14.25 2.92 -2.92
C PRO A 94 -13.44 4.12 -3.39
N MET A 95 -12.60 3.92 -4.41
CA MET A 95 -11.78 4.93 -5.08
C MET A 95 -12.60 6.01 -5.84
N SER A 96 -13.74 6.47 -5.33
CA SER A 96 -14.67 7.40 -5.99
C SER A 96 -14.34 8.89 -5.84
N GLY A 97 -13.12 9.24 -5.41
CA GLY A 97 -12.59 10.61 -5.57
C GLY A 97 -12.61 11.51 -4.33
N ASP A 98 -13.28 11.14 -3.25
CA ASP A 98 -13.19 11.90 -1.97
C ASP A 98 -11.88 11.54 -1.23
N LEU A 99 -10.85 12.37 -1.44
CA LEU A 99 -9.58 12.32 -0.73
C LEU A 99 -9.60 13.13 0.58
N GLY A 100 -10.79 13.56 1.03
CA GLY A 100 -10.96 14.44 2.18
C GLY A 100 -10.73 13.77 3.54
N LYS A 101 -10.91 14.55 4.61
CA LYS A 101 -10.70 14.12 6.00
C LYS A 101 -11.62 12.95 6.41
N GLY A 102 -12.81 12.82 5.80
CA GLY A 102 -13.76 11.74 6.08
C GLY A 102 -13.23 10.36 5.67
N ALA A 103 -12.57 10.27 4.52
CA ALA A 103 -12.05 9.02 3.98
C ALA A 103 -10.97 8.39 4.88
N THR A 104 -10.06 9.21 5.40
CA THR A 104 -9.02 8.73 6.32
C THR A 104 -9.61 8.24 7.65
N ARG A 105 -10.67 8.89 8.16
CA ARG A 105 -11.31 8.47 9.42
C ARG A 105 -11.93 7.09 9.29
N ALA A 106 -12.64 6.83 8.19
CA ALA A 106 -13.24 5.53 7.92
C ALA A 106 -12.16 4.43 7.82
N THR A 107 -11.06 4.72 7.12
CA THR A 107 -9.94 3.80 6.94
C THR A 107 -9.25 3.47 8.27
N VAL A 108 -8.99 4.46 9.12
CA VAL A 108 -8.41 4.26 10.46
C VAL A 108 -9.36 3.47 11.36
N LYS A 109 -10.67 3.75 11.30
CA LYS A 109 -11.69 3.00 12.06
C LYS A 109 -11.74 1.52 11.63
N LEU A 110 -11.67 1.25 10.33
CA LEU A 110 -11.64 -0.10 9.80
C LEU A 110 -10.36 -0.84 10.23
N ALA A 111 -9.20 -0.19 10.15
CA ALA A 111 -7.95 -0.75 10.62
C ALA A 111 -8.02 -1.13 12.11
N HIS A 112 -8.58 -0.27 12.95
CA HIS A 112 -8.81 -0.57 14.35
C HIS A 112 -9.69 -1.82 14.52
N LYS A 113 -10.82 -1.89 13.81
CA LYS A 113 -11.74 -3.05 13.84
C LYS A 113 -11.04 -4.36 13.46
N VAL A 114 -10.21 -4.36 12.41
CA VAL A 114 -9.48 -5.56 11.97
C VAL A 114 -8.37 -5.94 12.94
N LEU A 115 -7.64 -4.96 13.50
CA LEU A 115 -6.61 -5.22 14.51
C LEU A 115 -7.18 -5.88 15.78
N GLN A 116 -8.35 -5.44 16.24
CA GLN A 116 -9.02 -6.04 17.40
C GLN A 116 -9.48 -7.49 17.16
N ALA A 117 -9.55 -7.93 15.90
CA ALA A 117 -9.93 -9.31 15.58
C ALA A 117 -8.82 -10.33 15.88
N GLY A 118 -7.57 -9.88 16.07
CA GLY A 118 -6.43 -10.73 16.41
C GLY A 118 -6.11 -11.79 15.35
N LEU A 119 -6.42 -11.52 14.08
CA LEU A 119 -6.15 -12.44 12.98
C LEU A 119 -4.64 -12.52 12.69
N PRO A 120 -4.10 -13.70 12.37
CA PRO A 120 -2.73 -13.81 11.89
C PRO A 120 -2.50 -12.98 10.63
N GLY A 121 -1.31 -12.42 10.50
CA GLY A 121 -0.91 -11.52 9.42
C GLY A 121 -0.84 -10.05 9.86
N TYR A 122 -0.35 -9.22 8.95
CA TYR A 122 -0.14 -7.79 9.15
C TYR A 122 -1.36 -6.98 8.70
N VAL A 123 -1.65 -5.86 9.36
CA VAL A 123 -2.72 -4.94 8.92
C VAL A 123 -2.10 -3.72 8.24
N GLN A 124 -2.51 -3.44 7.00
CA GLN A 124 -2.08 -2.28 6.22
C GLN A 124 -3.29 -1.41 5.88
N LEU A 125 -3.18 -0.10 6.10
CA LEU A 125 -4.21 0.82 5.61
C LEU A 125 -4.16 0.91 4.10
N ALA A 126 -5.31 0.79 3.45
CA ALA A 126 -5.47 1.01 2.02
C ALA A 126 -6.78 1.77 1.76
N GLY A 127 -6.90 2.46 0.63
CA GLY A 127 -8.10 3.26 0.32
C GLY A 127 -8.27 4.47 1.25
N GLY A 128 -8.63 5.64 0.71
CA GLY A 128 -8.85 6.84 1.54
C GLY A 128 -7.64 7.39 2.32
N THR A 129 -6.44 6.84 2.11
CA THR A 129 -5.17 7.31 2.69
C THR A 129 -4.69 8.59 1.99
N ASN A 130 -4.28 9.58 2.76
CA ASN A 130 -3.76 10.87 2.30
C ASN A 130 -2.72 11.44 3.31
N HIS A 131 -2.31 12.70 3.14
CA HIS A 131 -1.36 13.40 4.02
C HIS A 131 -1.80 13.49 5.51
N HIS A 132 -3.08 13.30 5.84
CA HIS A 132 -3.55 13.27 7.23
C HIS A 132 -3.47 11.87 7.88
N THR A 133 -3.07 10.83 7.13
CA THR A 133 -3.15 9.44 7.60
C THR A 133 -2.27 9.20 8.81
N ILE A 134 -1.02 9.64 8.77
CA ILE A 134 -0.06 9.38 9.85
C ILE A 134 -0.47 10.09 11.13
N ALA A 135 -0.84 11.37 11.05
CA ALA A 135 -1.36 12.12 12.20
C ALA A 135 -2.59 11.46 12.85
N LYS A 136 -3.50 10.88 12.04
CA LYS A 136 -4.67 10.16 12.56
C LYS A 136 -4.34 8.81 13.17
N LEU A 137 -3.39 8.07 12.60
CA LEU A 137 -2.90 6.83 13.18
C LEU A 137 -2.21 7.08 14.52
N GLN A 138 -1.41 8.15 14.61
CA GLN A 138 -0.80 8.61 15.86
C GLN A 138 -1.85 8.97 16.91
N ALA A 139 -2.84 9.79 16.54
CA ALA A 139 -3.92 10.18 17.46
C ALA A 139 -4.77 8.98 17.92
N ALA A 140 -4.86 7.92 17.10
CA ALA A 140 -5.57 6.69 17.42
C ALA A 140 -4.71 5.66 18.18
N GLY A 141 -3.43 5.94 18.46
CA GLY A 141 -2.52 4.99 19.09
C GLY A 141 -2.22 3.74 18.25
N LEU A 142 -2.38 3.83 16.92
CA LEU A 142 -2.23 2.69 16.00
C LEU A 142 -0.88 2.66 15.27
N LEU A 143 -0.01 3.67 15.47
CA LEU A 143 1.36 3.63 14.97
C LEU A 143 2.25 2.90 15.97
N HIS A 144 3.12 2.02 15.45
CA HIS A 144 4.13 1.39 16.27
C HIS A 144 5.11 2.44 16.84
N PRO A 145 5.51 2.34 18.12
CA PRO A 145 6.42 3.29 18.77
C PRO A 145 7.75 3.52 18.00
N ARG A 146 8.28 2.47 17.37
CA ARG A 146 9.43 2.54 16.43
C ARG A 146 9.34 3.64 15.36
N PHE A 147 8.12 4.04 14.96
CA PHE A 147 7.90 5.09 13.97
C PHE A 147 7.71 6.48 14.59
N MET A 148 7.60 6.57 15.91
CA MET A 148 7.30 7.81 16.64
C MET A 148 8.54 8.44 17.30
N THR A 149 9.59 7.67 17.57
CA THR A 149 10.80 8.14 18.26
C THR A 149 12.05 7.65 17.55
N THR A 150 13.04 8.51 17.33
CA THR A 150 14.35 8.13 16.77
C THR A 150 15.20 7.30 17.74
N HIS A 151 14.84 7.24 19.03
CA HIS A 151 15.59 6.56 20.09
C HIS A 151 14.66 5.92 21.13
N SER A 152 13.96 4.84 20.80
CA SER A 152 13.29 4.02 21.83
C SER A 152 13.94 2.65 21.96
N ASN A 153 14.70 2.47 23.04
CA ASN A 153 14.97 1.19 23.68
C ASN A 153 13.72 0.73 24.48
N ALA A 154 12.52 0.98 23.96
CA ALA A 154 11.30 0.58 24.64
C ALA A 154 11.24 -0.95 24.62
N PRO A 155 11.11 -1.62 25.78
CA PRO A 155 10.99 -3.06 25.82
C PRO A 155 9.78 -3.49 24.98
N ASP A 156 9.92 -4.58 24.23
CA ASP A 156 8.91 -5.19 23.33
C ASP A 156 7.65 -5.70 24.08
N SER A 157 7.44 -5.25 25.32
CA SER A 157 6.48 -5.79 26.26
C SER A 157 5.12 -5.09 26.13
N MET A 158 4.14 -5.94 25.79
CA MET A 158 2.77 -5.68 25.36
C MET A 158 2.67 -4.97 24.01
N ALA A 159 2.96 -5.73 22.94
CA ALA A 159 2.72 -5.36 21.54
C ALA A 159 1.26 -4.93 21.33
N THR A 160 0.98 -3.64 21.52
CA THR A 160 -0.30 -3.05 21.16
C THR A 160 -0.52 -3.31 19.66
N PRO A 161 -1.72 -3.78 19.26
CA PRO A 161 -2.02 -3.98 17.85
C PRO A 161 -1.78 -2.68 17.08
N HIS A 162 -0.89 -2.74 16.10
CA HIS A 162 -0.44 -1.59 15.33
C HIS A 162 -0.53 -1.90 13.85
N ILE A 163 -0.60 -0.85 13.05
CA ILE A 163 -0.57 -0.97 11.60
C ILE A 163 0.86 -1.27 11.15
N ALA A 164 1.01 -2.18 10.20
CA ALA A 164 2.30 -2.53 9.62
C ALA A 164 2.67 -1.64 8.41
N GLY A 165 1.72 -0.88 7.87
CA GLY A 165 1.99 0.07 6.79
C GLY A 165 0.78 0.84 6.28
N VAL A 166 1.02 1.71 5.31
CA VAL A 166 0.03 2.54 4.64
C VAL A 166 0.26 2.52 3.13
N ALA A 167 -0.79 2.22 2.36
CA ALA A 167 -0.75 2.21 0.90
C ALA A 167 -1.45 3.45 0.32
N TYR A 168 -0.67 4.39 -0.24
CA TYR A 168 -1.17 5.71 -0.65
C TYR A 168 -1.86 5.80 -2.03
N GLY A 169 -1.93 4.70 -2.79
CA GLY A 169 -2.69 4.56 -4.04
C GLY A 169 -2.94 5.86 -4.84
N SER A 170 -4.22 6.28 -4.93
CA SER A 170 -4.63 7.47 -5.69
C SER A 170 -4.05 8.79 -5.17
N PHE A 171 -3.76 8.90 -3.87
CA PHE A 171 -3.13 10.11 -3.32
C PHE A 171 -1.68 10.24 -3.79
N ALA A 172 -0.93 9.13 -3.84
CA ALA A 172 0.42 9.12 -4.41
C ALA A 172 0.42 9.53 -5.89
N ARG A 173 -0.58 9.06 -6.67
CA ARG A 173 -0.76 9.55 -8.05
C ARG A 173 -1.04 11.05 -8.09
N LYS A 174 -1.96 11.54 -7.25
CA LYS A 174 -2.34 12.96 -7.20
C LYS A 174 -1.14 13.88 -6.97
N ILE A 175 -0.23 13.52 -6.06
CA ILE A 175 0.95 14.35 -5.79
C ILE A 175 1.96 14.34 -6.96
N LEU A 176 1.98 13.27 -7.75
CA LEU A 176 2.86 13.12 -8.92
C LEU A 176 2.26 13.67 -10.22
N VAL A 177 0.96 14.03 -10.25
CA VAL A 177 0.27 14.51 -11.47
C VAL A 177 1.04 15.63 -12.17
N GLN A 178 1.54 16.62 -11.43
CA GLN A 178 2.27 17.74 -12.04
C GLN A 178 3.55 17.26 -12.74
N VAL A 179 4.34 16.40 -12.09
CA VAL A 179 5.55 15.83 -12.68
C VAL A 179 5.20 15.01 -13.93
N GLN A 180 4.13 14.20 -13.85
CA GLN A 180 3.66 13.39 -14.97
C GLN A 180 3.22 14.26 -16.16
N THR A 181 2.41 15.29 -15.94
CA THR A 181 1.94 16.20 -17.00
C THR A 181 3.11 16.94 -17.65
N THR A 182 4.09 17.40 -16.87
CA THR A 182 5.28 18.07 -17.43
C THR A 182 6.15 17.10 -18.24
N LEU A 183 6.28 15.85 -17.80
CA LEU A 183 7.01 14.81 -18.51
C LEU A 183 6.34 14.46 -19.85
N GLU A 184 5.02 14.30 -19.86
CA GLU A 184 4.22 13.99 -21.06
C GLU A 184 4.24 15.14 -22.10
N ALA A 185 4.48 16.37 -21.66
CA ALA A 185 4.64 17.52 -22.54
C ALA A 185 6.05 17.65 -23.16
N GLN A 186 7.03 16.83 -22.74
CA GLN A 186 8.38 16.89 -23.31
C GLN A 186 8.44 16.21 -24.68
N PRO A 187 9.10 16.81 -25.68
CA PRO A 187 9.27 16.21 -27.00
C PRO A 187 10.28 15.06 -27.04
N ALA A 188 11.09 14.90 -25.98
CA ALA A 188 12.12 13.86 -25.86
C ALA A 188 11.57 12.57 -25.20
N ALA A 189 12.46 11.61 -24.89
CA ALA A 189 12.10 10.34 -24.27
C ALA A 189 11.12 10.52 -23.09
N VAL A 190 10.07 9.69 -23.05
CA VAL A 190 9.00 9.72 -22.02
C VAL A 190 9.48 9.12 -20.69
N GLU A 191 10.66 8.51 -20.66
CA GLU A 191 11.27 7.94 -19.45
C GLU A 191 11.74 9.06 -18.50
N ILE A 192 11.29 9.02 -17.25
CA ILE A 192 11.60 10.06 -16.25
C ILE A 192 13.10 10.13 -15.95
N GLU A 193 13.83 9.04 -16.14
CA GLU A 193 15.28 8.92 -15.96
C GLU A 193 16.06 9.83 -16.92
N ALA A 194 15.50 10.17 -18.09
CA ALA A 194 16.09 11.11 -19.02
C ALA A 194 15.93 12.58 -18.58
N HIS A 195 15.01 12.87 -17.66
CA HIS A 195 14.66 14.20 -17.20
C HIS A 195 15.07 14.41 -15.76
N THR A 196 16.37 14.64 -15.55
CA THR A 196 16.99 14.71 -14.21
C THR A 196 16.21 15.58 -13.22
N GLN A 197 15.74 16.77 -13.64
CA GLN A 197 14.97 17.67 -12.77
C GLN A 197 13.61 17.09 -12.34
N LEU A 198 12.87 16.50 -13.28
CA LEU A 198 11.57 15.85 -13.02
C LEU A 198 11.75 14.61 -12.14
N LEU A 199 12.84 13.86 -12.34
CA LEU A 199 13.21 12.73 -11.48
C LEU A 199 13.44 13.18 -10.03
N TYR A 200 14.24 14.22 -9.79
CA TYR A 200 14.45 14.75 -8.44
C TYR A 200 13.14 15.24 -7.81
N GLN A 201 12.29 15.93 -8.59
CA GLN A 201 10.99 16.39 -8.09
C GLN A 201 10.08 15.22 -7.69
N ALA A 202 9.99 14.17 -8.52
CA ALA A 202 9.25 12.96 -8.17
C ALA A 202 9.80 12.29 -6.91
N LEU A 203 11.13 12.19 -6.77
CA LEU A 203 11.78 11.60 -5.60
C LEU A 203 11.47 12.40 -4.33
N ILE A 204 11.57 13.74 -4.37
CA ILE A 204 11.24 14.61 -3.24
C ILE A 204 9.78 14.42 -2.81
N LEU A 205 8.84 14.38 -3.76
CA LEU A 205 7.42 14.15 -3.49
C LEU A 205 7.17 12.77 -2.87
N ALA A 206 7.81 11.72 -3.41
CA ALA A 206 7.68 10.36 -2.90
C ALA A 206 8.29 10.21 -1.49
N LEU A 207 9.48 10.76 -1.27
CA LEU A 207 10.16 10.73 0.03
C LEU A 207 9.42 11.56 1.08
N GLY A 208 8.85 12.72 0.73
CA GLY A 208 8.00 13.50 1.63
C GLY A 208 6.77 12.74 2.11
N LEU A 209 6.27 11.79 1.31
CA LEU A 209 5.18 10.91 1.70
C LEU A 209 5.64 9.76 2.59
N VAL A 210 6.73 9.07 2.22
CA VAL A 210 7.21 7.86 2.90
C VAL A 210 7.96 8.17 4.20
N SER A 211 8.66 9.30 4.29
CA SER A 211 9.43 9.71 5.46
C SER A 211 8.57 9.90 6.73
N GLN A 212 7.26 10.15 6.56
CA GLN A 212 6.32 10.20 7.68
C GLN A 212 6.22 8.88 8.47
N LEU A 213 6.55 7.74 7.82
CA LEU A 213 6.66 6.42 8.46
C LEU A 213 8.10 5.91 8.56
N LYS A 214 9.02 6.51 7.81
CA LYS A 214 10.43 6.10 7.73
C LYS A 214 11.33 7.32 7.94
N PRO A 215 11.40 7.85 9.18
CA PRO A 215 12.13 9.09 9.46
C PRO A 215 13.62 9.02 9.10
N GLN A 216 14.21 7.83 9.02
CA GLN A 216 15.57 7.64 8.54
C GLN A 216 15.81 8.11 7.09
N LEU A 217 14.75 8.33 6.30
CA LEU A 217 14.84 8.86 4.94
C LEU A 217 14.86 10.40 4.86
N ILE A 218 14.73 11.10 6.00
CA ILE A 218 14.75 12.57 6.05
C ILE A 218 16.09 13.15 5.56
N PRO A 219 17.27 12.63 5.97
CA PRO A 219 18.55 13.14 5.47
C PRO A 219 18.68 13.04 3.95
N ASP A 220 18.18 11.94 3.36
CA ASP A 220 18.15 11.75 1.91
C ASP A 220 17.26 12.79 1.23
N LEU A 221 16.07 13.04 1.78
CA LEU A 221 15.15 14.07 1.30
C LEU A 221 15.78 15.48 1.33
N GLU A 222 16.49 15.83 2.40
CA GLU A 222 17.19 17.12 2.52
C GLU A 222 18.36 17.23 1.53
N SER A 223 19.11 16.15 1.32
CA SER A 223 20.19 16.08 0.33
C SER A 223 19.65 16.30 -1.09
N LEU A 224 18.59 15.58 -1.47
CA LEU A 224 17.96 15.69 -2.78
C LEU A 224 17.34 17.08 -3.00
N SER A 225 16.71 17.63 -1.97
CA SER A 225 16.14 18.99 -2.03
C SER A 225 17.21 20.06 -2.27
N ARG A 226 18.38 19.91 -1.64
CA ARG A 226 19.54 20.79 -1.90
C ARG A 226 20.07 20.63 -3.33
N GLN A 227 20.25 19.40 -3.80
CA GLN A 227 20.72 19.12 -5.16
C GLN A 227 19.76 19.67 -6.23
N ALA A 228 18.45 19.55 -6.02
CA ALA A 228 17.44 20.11 -6.90
C ALA A 228 17.53 21.64 -7.00
N ARG A 229 17.75 22.34 -5.86
CA ARG A 229 17.92 23.81 -5.84
C ARG A 229 19.20 24.31 -6.50
N VAL A 230 20.29 23.55 -6.42
CA VAL A 230 21.56 23.91 -7.07
C VAL A 230 21.49 23.72 -8.59
N ARG A 231 20.70 22.75 -9.06
CA ARG A 231 20.59 22.41 -10.49
C ARG A 231 19.43 23.10 -11.21
N GLY A 232 18.38 23.51 -10.49
CA GLY A 232 17.26 24.28 -11.02
C GLY A 232 17.07 25.55 -10.22
N GLY A 233 17.34 26.71 -10.85
CA GLY A 233 17.03 28.01 -10.27
C GLY A 233 15.56 28.06 -9.84
N ALA A 234 15.34 28.39 -8.56
CA ALA A 234 14.06 28.65 -7.89
C ALA A 234 12.87 27.74 -8.25
N LEU A 235 12.60 26.75 -7.38
CA LEU A 235 11.26 26.18 -7.25
C LEU A 235 10.33 27.26 -6.69
N VAL A 236 9.41 27.77 -7.52
CA VAL A 236 8.23 28.55 -7.10
C VAL A 236 7.15 27.60 -6.57
#